data_AF-A0A6J7AN35-F1
#
_entry.id   AF-A0A6J7AN35-F1
#
_cell.length_a   1.000
_cell.length_b   1.000
_cell.length_c   1.000
_cell.angle_alpha   90.00
_cell.angle_beta   90.00
_cell.angle_gamma   90.00
#
_symmetry.space_group_name_H-M   'P 1'
#
loop_
_entity.id
_entity.type
_entity.pdbx_description
1 polymer ?
#
loop_
_entity_poly.entity_id
_entity_poly.type
_entity_poly.pdbx_seq_one_letter_code
_entity_poly.pdbx_strand_id
1 'polypeptide(L)'
;MGIKRFEGRIERLVEGSLTRPFRSNLQPVEIGRRLTREMDLQRRVGARGRLEAPNVFSITLAVDDVAKFAQYADALVRELAEAAREHAEIEGYSLMGPVEVDIFESSRLRAGQIEIVGEVHEGTFPCDLVLPGGRRVPVSDQPVVIGRLPECEVVLNDPNVSRRHAEVVRQGDEIVLRDLGSTNGVKVNGTRVQSTILYNGDEISIGTSRLVLEAP
;
A
#
# COMPACT_ATOMS: atom_id res chain seq x y z
N MET A 1 -16.46 9.46 4.54
CA MET A 1 -16.57 10.01 3.16
C MET A 1 -16.15 8.98 2.10
N GLY A 2 -15.20 8.07 2.39
CA GLY A 2 -14.71 7.05 1.44
C GLY A 2 -15.76 6.08 0.89
N ILE A 3 -16.74 5.64 1.70
CA ILE A 3 -17.79 4.71 1.24
C ILE A 3 -18.60 5.28 0.06
N LYS A 4 -18.89 6.59 0.03
CA LYS A 4 -19.62 7.21 -1.09
C LYS A 4 -18.82 7.19 -2.40
N ARG A 5 -17.49 7.27 -2.32
CA ARG A 5 -16.62 7.16 -3.51
C ARG A 5 -16.55 5.72 -4.01
N PHE A 6 -16.45 4.75 -3.10
CA PHE A 6 -16.54 3.33 -3.42
C PHE A 6 -17.87 2.97 -4.10
N GLU A 7 -19.00 3.42 -3.54
CA GLU A 7 -20.34 3.19 -4.10
C GLU A 7 -20.42 3.62 -5.58
N GLY A 8 -19.98 4.85 -5.92
CA GLY A 8 -19.98 5.33 -7.30
C GLY A 8 -18.93 4.68 -8.22
N ARG A 9 -17.89 4.03 -7.68
CA ARG A 9 -16.92 3.24 -8.47
C ARG A 9 -17.48 1.85 -8.78
N ILE A 10 -18.12 1.20 -7.80
CA ILE A 10 -18.78 -0.09 -7.97
C ILE A 10 -19.98 0.01 -8.93
N GLU A 11 -20.81 1.06 -8.84
CA GLU A 11 -21.95 1.24 -9.75
C GLU A 11 -21.54 1.17 -11.22
N ARG A 12 -20.43 1.84 -11.58
CA ARG A 12 -19.85 1.81 -12.93
C ARG A 12 -19.32 0.44 -13.36
N LEU A 13 -18.89 -0.40 -12.42
CA LEU A 13 -18.43 -1.77 -12.70
C LEU A 13 -19.59 -2.75 -12.87
N VAL A 14 -20.74 -2.46 -12.27
CA VAL A 14 -21.93 -3.33 -12.27
C VAL A 14 -22.91 -3.00 -13.42
N GLU A 15 -22.78 -1.83 -14.04
CA GLU A 15 -23.65 -1.29 -15.12
C GLU A 15 -23.84 -2.19 -16.37
N GLY A 16 -23.20 -3.36 -16.45
CA GLY A 16 -23.33 -4.29 -17.58
C GLY A 16 -23.89 -5.69 -17.29
N SER A 17 -24.16 -6.08 -16.04
CA SER A 17 -24.31 -7.52 -15.74
C SER A 17 -25.23 -7.91 -14.59
N LEU A 18 -26.54 -7.70 -14.76
CA LEU A 18 -27.58 -8.24 -13.89
C LEU A 18 -28.71 -8.89 -14.71
N THR A 19 -28.38 -9.88 -15.53
CA THR A 19 -29.36 -10.57 -16.39
C THR A 19 -29.79 -11.95 -15.88
N ARG A 20 -29.31 -12.40 -14.72
CA ARG A 20 -29.70 -13.70 -14.12
C ARG A 20 -30.32 -13.56 -12.72
N PRO A 21 -31.35 -14.36 -12.38
CA PRO A 21 -31.91 -14.39 -11.05
C PRO A 21 -30.95 -15.12 -10.10
N PHE A 22 -30.20 -14.37 -9.32
CA PHE A 22 -29.36 -14.91 -8.24
C PHE A 22 -30.19 -15.14 -6.98
N ARG A 23 -29.83 -16.14 -6.16
CA ARG A 23 -30.52 -16.45 -4.89
C ARG A 23 -30.25 -15.45 -3.77
N SER A 24 -29.23 -14.60 -3.94
CA SER A 24 -28.79 -13.62 -2.95
C SER A 24 -28.85 -12.18 -3.46
N ASN A 25 -29.34 -11.32 -2.57
CA ASN A 25 -29.30 -9.87 -2.74
C ASN A 25 -28.01 -9.23 -2.23
N LEU A 26 -26.96 -10.02 -1.92
CA LEU A 26 -25.69 -9.47 -1.47
C LEU A 26 -25.15 -8.51 -2.53
N GLN A 27 -24.92 -7.26 -2.10
CA GLN A 27 -24.39 -6.19 -2.94
C GLN A 27 -22.93 -5.93 -2.56
N PRO A 28 -22.06 -5.58 -3.51
CA PRO A 28 -20.66 -5.29 -3.18
C PRO A 28 -20.49 -4.12 -2.19
N VAL A 29 -21.41 -3.14 -2.22
CA VAL A 29 -21.48 -2.05 -1.25
C VAL A 29 -21.63 -2.56 0.19
N GLU A 30 -22.39 -3.63 0.39
CA GLU A 30 -22.59 -4.23 1.71
C GLU A 30 -21.30 -4.88 2.23
N ILE A 31 -20.52 -5.51 1.34
CA ILE A 31 -19.20 -6.07 1.67
C ILE A 31 -18.27 -4.96 2.16
N GLY A 32 -18.18 -3.85 1.41
CA GLY A 32 -17.34 -2.71 1.79
C GLY A 32 -17.72 -2.12 3.15
N ARG A 33 -19.02 -1.90 3.42
CA ARG A 33 -19.49 -1.39 4.72
C ARG A 33 -19.18 -2.34 5.88
N ARG A 34 -19.29 -3.66 5.66
CA ARG A 34 -18.94 -4.65 6.70
C ARG A 34 -17.44 -4.70 6.93
N LEU A 35 -16.62 -4.57 5.88
CA LEU A 35 -15.17 -4.52 5.99
C LEU A 35 -14.70 -3.32 6.82
N THR A 36 -15.16 -2.11 6.49
CA THR A 36 -14.77 -0.90 7.26
C THR A 36 -15.23 -0.99 8.70
N ARG A 37 -16.42 -1.57 8.93
CA ARG A 37 -16.91 -1.84 10.30
C ARG A 37 -16.02 -2.83 11.04
N GLU A 38 -15.56 -3.90 10.38
CA GLU A 38 -14.63 -4.86 10.99
C GLU A 38 -13.31 -4.18 11.36
N MET A 39 -12.79 -3.32 10.48
CA MET A 39 -11.61 -2.49 10.75
C MET A 39 -11.79 -1.63 12.01
N ASP A 40 -12.94 -0.95 12.16
CA ASP A 40 -13.25 -0.13 13.33
C ASP A 40 -13.34 -0.95 14.62
N LEU A 41 -13.89 -2.16 14.54
CA LEU A 41 -14.09 -3.06 15.69
C LEU A 41 -12.77 -3.68 16.18
N GLN A 42 -11.85 -3.99 15.26
CA GLN A 42 -10.59 -4.67 15.58
C GLN A 42 -9.43 -3.71 15.89
N ARG A 43 -9.66 -2.40 15.88
CA ARG A 43 -8.60 -1.42 16.18
C ARG A 43 -8.02 -1.61 17.58
N ARG A 44 -6.70 -1.44 17.71
CA ARG A 44 -5.95 -1.60 18.97
C ARG A 44 -5.10 -0.37 19.25
N VAL A 45 -4.65 -0.22 20.49
CA VAL A 45 -3.72 0.87 20.85
C VAL A 45 -2.30 0.39 20.57
N GLY A 46 -1.63 1.07 19.65
CA GLY A 46 -0.27 0.78 19.23
C GLY A 46 0.83 1.39 20.12
N ALA A 47 2.08 1.08 19.78
CA ALA A 47 3.28 1.43 20.57
C ALA A 47 3.53 2.94 20.77
N ARG A 48 2.89 3.81 19.99
CA ARG A 48 2.98 5.28 20.10
C ARG A 48 1.65 5.95 20.48
N GLY A 49 0.69 5.20 21.00
CA GLY A 49 -0.66 5.71 21.32
C GLY A 49 -1.54 6.01 20.11
N ARG A 50 -1.10 5.65 18.89
CA ARG A 50 -1.94 5.66 17.68
C ARG A 50 -2.84 4.42 17.67
N LEU A 51 -4.03 4.56 17.09
CA LEU A 51 -4.93 3.44 16.88
C LEU A 51 -4.43 2.63 15.68
N GLU A 52 -4.02 1.40 15.93
CA GLU A 52 -3.61 0.43 14.91
C GLU A 52 -4.84 -0.31 14.39
N ALA A 53 -4.98 -0.40 13.07
CA ALA A 53 -6.06 -1.12 12.42
C ALA A 53 -5.53 -2.32 11.62
N PRO A 54 -6.35 -3.38 11.44
CA PRO A 54 -6.01 -4.47 10.55
C PRO A 54 -5.74 -3.99 9.13
N ASN A 55 -4.81 -4.66 8.46
CA ASN A 55 -4.44 -4.40 7.08
C ASN A 55 -4.56 -5.64 6.19
N VAL A 56 -4.82 -6.84 6.73
CA VAL A 56 -5.13 -8.03 5.92
C VAL A 56 -6.55 -8.48 6.21
N PHE A 57 -7.41 -8.54 5.19
CA PHE A 57 -8.82 -8.90 5.31
C PHE A 57 -9.13 -10.16 4.51
N SER A 58 -9.51 -11.23 5.21
CA SER A 58 -10.05 -12.45 4.60
C SER A 58 -11.58 -12.41 4.61
N ILE A 59 -12.18 -12.27 3.42
CA ILE A 59 -13.63 -12.23 3.23
C ILE A 59 -14.09 -13.60 2.74
N THR A 60 -14.91 -14.29 3.52
CA THR A 60 -15.51 -15.56 3.11
C THR A 60 -16.97 -15.36 2.72
N LEU A 61 -17.32 -15.80 1.51
CA LEU A 61 -18.66 -15.69 0.93
C LEU A 61 -19.23 -17.08 0.60
N ALA A 62 -20.55 -17.17 0.43
CA ALA A 62 -21.18 -18.36 -0.10
C ALA A 62 -20.78 -18.59 -1.57
N VAL A 63 -20.71 -19.86 -2.00
CA VAL A 63 -20.34 -20.24 -3.39
C VAL A 63 -21.23 -19.54 -4.43
N ASP A 64 -22.54 -19.44 -4.17
CA ASP A 64 -23.49 -18.74 -5.05
C ASP A 64 -23.19 -17.23 -5.20
N ASP A 65 -22.67 -16.60 -4.14
CA ASP A 65 -22.30 -15.17 -4.13
C ASP A 65 -20.99 -14.92 -4.87
N VAL A 66 -19.98 -15.79 -4.67
CA VAL A 66 -18.70 -15.68 -5.40
C VAL A 66 -18.92 -15.82 -6.91
N ALA A 67 -19.76 -16.77 -7.32
CA ALA A 67 -20.12 -16.94 -8.73
C ALA A 67 -20.78 -15.70 -9.35
N LYS A 68 -21.50 -14.90 -8.57
CA LYS A 68 -22.12 -13.63 -9.01
C LYS A 68 -21.07 -12.55 -9.28
N PHE A 69 -19.98 -12.54 -8.51
CA PHE A 69 -18.93 -11.52 -8.60
C PHE A 69 -17.75 -11.93 -9.49
N ALA A 70 -17.69 -13.18 -9.94
CA ALA A 70 -16.56 -13.76 -10.67
C ALA A 70 -16.07 -12.91 -11.86
N GLN A 71 -16.98 -12.27 -12.61
CA GLN A 71 -16.63 -11.46 -13.78
C GLN A 71 -15.87 -10.15 -13.44
N TYR A 72 -15.94 -9.68 -12.19
CA TYR A 72 -15.31 -8.43 -11.73
C TYR A 72 -14.60 -8.60 -10.38
N ALA A 73 -14.27 -9.84 -9.98
CA ALA A 73 -13.71 -10.15 -8.68
C ALA A 73 -12.44 -9.34 -8.37
N ASP A 74 -11.49 -9.30 -9.33
CA ASP A 74 -10.25 -8.55 -9.16
C ASP A 74 -10.47 -7.05 -8.98
N ALA A 75 -11.43 -6.48 -9.72
CA ALA A 75 -11.78 -5.07 -9.59
C ALA A 75 -12.43 -4.79 -8.23
N LEU A 76 -13.33 -5.67 -7.79
CA LEU A 76 -13.96 -5.57 -6.47
C LEU A 76 -12.93 -5.64 -5.34
N VAL A 77 -11.99 -6.58 -5.39
CA VAL A 77 -10.91 -6.71 -4.39
C VAL A 77 -10.10 -5.42 -4.28
N ARG A 78 -9.64 -4.88 -5.42
CA ARG A 78 -8.89 -3.61 -5.44
C ARG A 78 -9.70 -2.45 -4.85
N GLU A 79 -10.97 -2.36 -5.21
CA GLU A 79 -11.86 -1.31 -4.71
C GLU A 79 -12.14 -1.44 -3.20
N LEU A 80 -12.25 -2.67 -2.68
CA LEU A 80 -12.41 -2.92 -1.25
C LEU A 80 -11.15 -2.54 -0.46
N ALA A 81 -9.96 -2.91 -0.96
CA ALA A 81 -8.69 -2.53 -0.37
C ALA A 81 -8.51 -1.01 -0.35
N GLU A 82 -8.85 -0.33 -1.45
CA GLU A 82 -8.80 1.13 -1.53
C GLU A 82 -9.80 1.80 -0.58
N ALA A 83 -11.03 1.29 -0.49
CA ALA A 83 -12.04 1.81 0.43
C ALA A 83 -11.59 1.68 1.90
N ALA A 84 -10.95 0.57 2.25
CA ALA A 84 -10.39 0.31 3.57
C ALA A 84 -9.22 1.28 3.89
N ARG A 85 -8.32 1.49 2.92
CA ARG A 85 -7.21 2.44 3.03
C ARG A 85 -7.70 3.87 3.21
N GLU A 86 -8.64 4.31 2.38
CA GLU A 86 -9.28 5.64 2.51
C GLU A 86 -9.96 5.80 3.87
N HIS A 87 -10.61 4.75 4.39
CA HIS A 87 -11.27 4.78 5.69
C HIS A 87 -10.26 4.92 6.83
N ALA A 88 -9.19 4.13 6.82
CA ALA A 88 -8.10 4.24 7.79
C ALA A 88 -7.48 5.64 7.81
N GLU A 89 -7.28 6.26 6.65
CA GLU A 89 -6.78 7.63 6.53
C GLU A 89 -7.74 8.65 7.17
N ILE A 90 -9.04 8.55 6.87
CA ILE A 90 -10.07 9.47 7.39
C ILE A 90 -10.20 9.34 8.92
N GLU A 91 -10.18 8.12 9.45
CA GLU A 91 -10.32 7.86 10.89
C GLU A 91 -8.98 8.02 11.65
N GLY A 92 -7.88 8.27 10.93
CA GLY A 92 -6.56 8.50 11.52
C GLY A 92 -5.89 7.22 12.07
N TYR A 93 -6.29 6.06 11.58
CA TYR A 93 -5.69 4.78 11.95
C TYR A 93 -4.28 4.63 11.39
N SER A 94 -3.44 3.89 12.09
CA SER A 94 -2.13 3.44 11.63
C SER A 94 -2.27 2.03 11.07
N LEU A 95 -1.85 1.84 9.82
CA LEU A 95 -1.76 0.52 9.19
C LEU A 95 -0.29 0.09 9.24
N MET A 96 -0.05 -1.17 9.64
CA MET A 96 1.30 -1.76 9.73
C MET A 96 1.75 -2.35 8.38
N GLY A 97 1.17 -1.89 7.26
CA GLY A 97 1.45 -2.38 5.92
C GLY A 97 0.34 -2.07 4.91
N PRO A 98 0.48 -2.54 3.65
CA PRO A 98 -0.56 -2.38 2.63
C PRO A 98 -1.86 -3.06 3.07
N VAL A 99 -2.99 -2.53 2.59
CA VAL A 99 -4.27 -3.20 2.79
C VAL A 99 -4.43 -4.31 1.76
N GLU A 100 -4.44 -5.55 2.21
CA GLU A 100 -4.69 -6.74 1.41
C GLU A 100 -6.10 -7.25 1.68
N VAL A 101 -6.80 -7.64 0.62
CA VAL A 101 -8.15 -8.18 0.70
C VAL A 101 -8.22 -9.42 -0.16
N ASP A 102 -8.60 -10.54 0.44
CA ASP A 102 -8.82 -11.79 -0.25
C ASP A 102 -10.27 -12.24 -0.12
N ILE A 103 -10.83 -12.78 -1.20
CA ILE A 103 -12.18 -13.34 -1.21
C ILE A 103 -12.08 -14.86 -1.36
N PHE A 104 -12.63 -15.57 -0.38
CA PHE A 104 -12.73 -17.02 -0.33
C PHE A 104 -14.18 -17.47 -0.47
N GLU A 105 -14.37 -18.67 -1.02
CA GLU A 105 -15.67 -19.32 -1.06
C GLU A 105 -15.81 -20.38 0.04
N SER A 106 -17.01 -20.51 0.59
CA SER A 106 -17.34 -21.55 1.56
C SER A 106 -18.73 -22.11 1.32
N SER A 107 -18.82 -23.44 1.22
CA SER A 107 -20.09 -24.16 1.12
C SER A 107 -20.87 -24.20 2.44
N ARG A 108 -20.27 -23.76 3.55
CA ARG A 108 -20.93 -23.67 4.86
C ARG A 108 -21.81 -22.42 4.96
N LEU A 109 -21.46 -21.37 4.23
CA LEU A 109 -22.21 -20.12 4.22
C LEU A 109 -23.41 -20.23 3.28
N ARG A 110 -24.55 -19.74 3.75
CA ARG A 110 -25.75 -19.58 2.92
C ARG A 110 -25.65 -18.30 2.11
N ALA A 111 -26.29 -18.26 0.94
CA ALA A 111 -26.33 -17.08 0.09
C ALA A 111 -26.76 -15.83 0.89
N GLY A 112 -25.97 -14.76 0.81
CA GLY A 112 -26.13 -13.53 1.61
C GLY A 112 -25.42 -13.52 2.97
N GLN A 113 -24.84 -14.64 3.43
CA GLN A 113 -23.95 -14.67 4.58
C GLN A 113 -22.52 -14.34 4.17
N ILE A 114 -21.84 -13.59 5.03
CA ILE A 114 -20.47 -13.13 4.85
C ILE A 114 -19.77 -13.17 6.20
N GLU A 115 -18.55 -13.67 6.19
CA GLU A 115 -17.62 -13.61 7.30
C GLU A 115 -16.42 -12.77 6.86
N ILE A 116 -15.97 -11.85 7.71
CA ILE A 116 -14.78 -11.03 7.46
C ILE A 116 -13.89 -11.18 8.68
N VAL A 117 -12.63 -11.52 8.44
CA VAL A 117 -11.60 -11.57 9.47
C VAL A 117 -10.54 -10.55 9.10
N GLY A 118 -10.28 -9.61 10.00
CA GLY A 118 -9.19 -8.63 9.88
C GLY A 118 -8.01 -9.03 10.75
N GLU A 119 -6.84 -9.13 10.14
CA GLU A 119 -5.57 -9.40 10.82
C GLU A 119 -4.63 -8.20 10.67
N VAL A 120 -3.84 -7.96 11.73
CA VAL A 120 -2.72 -7.03 11.67
C VAL A 120 -1.52 -7.86 11.27
N HIS A 121 -1.05 -7.65 10.04
CA HIS A 121 0.22 -8.19 9.59
C HIS A 121 1.17 -7.04 9.35
N GLU A 122 2.36 -7.15 9.95
CA GLU A 122 3.47 -6.29 9.57
C GLU A 122 3.82 -6.60 8.11
N GLY A 123 3.35 -5.72 7.23
CA GLY A 123 3.58 -5.77 5.81
C GLY A 123 4.43 -4.58 5.42
N THR A 124 5.44 -4.81 4.59
CA THR A 124 6.20 -3.71 4.04
C THR A 124 5.41 -3.09 2.88
N PHE A 125 5.05 -1.80 2.96
CA PHE A 125 4.64 -1.09 1.76
C PHE A 125 5.78 -1.23 0.73
N PRO A 126 5.54 -1.74 -0.48
CA PRO A 126 6.54 -1.62 -1.52
C PRO A 126 6.87 -0.14 -1.64
N CYS A 127 8.12 0.26 -1.54
CA CYS A 127 8.51 1.61 -1.91
C CYS A 127 9.62 1.44 -2.93
N ASP A 128 9.53 2.14 -4.04
CA ASP A 128 10.59 2.14 -5.05
C ASP A 128 11.33 3.46 -5.02
N LEU A 129 12.66 3.38 -5.15
CA LEU A 129 13.43 4.48 -5.68
C LEU A 129 13.27 4.48 -7.20
N VAL A 130 12.67 5.53 -7.74
CA VAL A 130 12.55 5.75 -9.17
C VAL A 130 13.73 6.59 -9.63
N LEU A 131 14.56 6.00 -10.50
CA LEU A 131 15.78 6.61 -11.03
C LEU A 131 15.48 7.42 -12.31
N PRO A 132 16.42 8.29 -12.74
CA PRO A 132 16.39 8.86 -14.08
C PRO A 132 16.29 7.75 -15.14
N GLY A 133 15.32 7.89 -16.05
CA GLY A 133 15.03 6.87 -17.07
C GLY A 133 14.00 5.81 -16.67
N GLY A 134 13.37 5.94 -15.49
CA GLY A 134 12.21 5.14 -15.10
C GLY A 134 12.53 3.77 -14.50
N ARG A 135 13.81 3.45 -14.27
CA ARG A 135 14.21 2.24 -13.53
C ARG A 135 13.72 2.36 -12.08
N ARG A 136 13.05 1.32 -11.58
CA ARG A 136 12.56 1.23 -10.21
C ARG A 136 13.43 0.28 -9.41
N VAL A 137 13.81 0.66 -8.20
CA VAL A 137 14.59 -0.17 -7.28
C VAL A 137 13.83 -0.30 -5.97
N PRO A 138 13.42 -1.51 -5.57
CA PRO A 138 12.65 -1.69 -4.35
C PRO A 138 13.48 -1.37 -3.11
N VAL A 139 12.88 -0.65 -2.18
CA VAL A 139 13.43 -0.33 -0.86
C VAL A 139 12.89 -1.34 0.13
N SER A 140 13.81 -2.07 0.75
CA SER A 140 13.53 -3.10 1.74
C SER A 140 14.29 -2.83 3.05
N ASP A 141 14.24 -3.77 3.98
CA ASP A 141 15.07 -3.78 5.20
C ASP A 141 16.57 -3.92 4.90
N GLN A 142 16.93 -4.39 3.71
CA GLN A 142 18.30 -4.33 3.20
C GLN A 142 18.60 -2.93 2.62
N PRO A 143 19.70 -2.27 3.03
CA PRO A 143 20.06 -0.96 2.51
C PRO A 143 20.31 -0.98 0.99
N VAL A 144 19.64 -0.09 0.27
CA VAL A 144 19.96 0.23 -1.12
C VAL A 144 21.06 1.29 -1.10
N VAL A 145 22.29 0.90 -1.42
CA VAL A 145 23.43 1.82 -1.49
C VAL A 145 23.44 2.51 -2.86
N ILE A 146 23.52 3.83 -2.82
CA ILE A 146 23.62 4.72 -3.97
C ILE A 146 25.05 5.24 -4.05
N GLY A 147 25.70 5.08 -5.20
CA GLY A 147 27.09 5.51 -5.37
C GLY A 147 27.58 5.40 -6.80
N ARG A 148 28.86 5.71 -7.01
CA ARG A 148 29.51 5.63 -8.33
C ARG A 148 30.18 4.28 -8.58
N LEU A 149 30.43 3.47 -7.54
CA LEU A 149 31.04 2.16 -7.73
C LEU A 149 30.03 1.14 -8.27
N PRO A 150 30.49 0.18 -9.09
CA PRO A 150 29.64 -0.88 -9.63
C PRO A 150 29.12 -1.87 -8.57
N GLU A 151 29.66 -1.83 -7.35
CA GLU A 151 29.19 -2.63 -6.20
C GLU A 151 27.93 -2.06 -5.54
N CYS A 152 27.52 -0.84 -5.89
CA CYS A 152 26.29 -0.23 -5.37
C CYS A 152 25.05 -0.76 -6.12
N GLU A 153 23.94 -0.95 -5.41
CA GLU A 153 22.65 -1.33 -5.99
C GLU A 153 22.16 -0.26 -6.98
N VAL A 154 22.40 1.01 -6.65
CA VAL A 154 22.17 2.15 -7.54
C VAL A 154 23.49 2.78 -7.92
N VAL A 155 23.92 2.51 -9.17
CA VAL A 155 25.11 3.10 -9.77
C VAL A 155 24.75 4.38 -10.50
N LEU A 156 25.30 5.51 -10.05
CA LEU A 156 25.20 6.81 -10.70
C LEU A 156 26.54 7.16 -11.36
N ASN A 157 26.55 7.20 -12.69
CA ASN A 157 27.72 7.55 -13.49
C ASN A 157 27.95 9.07 -13.54
N ASP A 158 28.31 9.66 -12.40
CA ASP A 158 28.55 11.10 -12.28
C ASP A 158 29.79 11.36 -11.41
N PRO A 159 30.80 12.11 -11.90
CA PRO A 159 32.02 12.42 -11.14
C PRO A 159 31.76 13.14 -9.80
N ASN A 160 30.62 13.82 -9.64
CA ASN A 160 30.21 14.46 -8.40
C ASN A 160 29.64 13.47 -7.36
N VAL A 161 29.51 12.19 -7.73
CA VAL A 161 29.01 11.14 -6.83
C VAL A 161 30.18 10.37 -6.22
N SER A 162 30.20 10.32 -4.89
CA SER A 162 31.11 9.48 -4.12
C SER A 162 30.98 8.00 -4.46
N ARG A 163 32.04 7.24 -4.18
CA ARG A 163 32.10 5.79 -4.38
C ARG A 163 30.89 5.06 -3.77
N ARG A 164 30.65 5.31 -2.49
CA ARG A 164 29.40 5.05 -1.76
C ARG A 164 28.93 6.40 -1.24
N HIS A 165 27.77 6.88 -1.68
CA HIS A 165 27.33 8.25 -1.46
C HIS A 165 26.25 8.33 -0.39
N ALA A 166 25.22 7.51 -0.56
CA ALA A 166 24.08 7.47 0.34
C ALA A 166 23.57 6.04 0.44
N GLU A 167 22.75 5.78 1.45
CA GLU A 167 21.92 4.58 1.51
C GLU A 167 20.47 4.96 1.79
N VAL A 168 19.56 4.17 1.24
CA VAL A 168 18.14 4.22 1.57
C VAL A 168 17.76 2.85 2.12
N VAL A 169 17.18 2.83 3.31
CA VAL A 169 16.82 1.59 4.00
C VAL A 169 15.48 1.74 4.67
N ARG A 170 14.68 0.69 4.68
CA ARG A 170 13.47 0.62 5.49
C ARG A 170 13.83 0.26 6.93
N GLN A 171 13.28 1.00 7.88
CA GLN A 171 13.37 0.72 9.32
C GLN A 171 11.96 0.69 9.89
N GLY A 172 11.37 -0.51 10.00
CA GLY A 172 9.94 -0.65 10.29
C GLY A 172 9.08 -0.02 9.20
N ASP A 173 8.20 0.91 9.58
CA ASP A 173 7.32 1.62 8.65
C ASP A 173 8.01 2.80 7.93
N GLU A 174 9.19 3.22 8.39
CA GLU A 174 9.86 4.44 7.92
C GLU A 174 10.90 4.10 6.84
N ILE A 175 10.94 4.90 5.76
CA ILE A 175 12.04 4.87 4.80
C ILE A 175 13.07 5.91 5.22
N VAL A 176 14.29 5.47 5.49
CA VAL A 176 15.37 6.34 5.99
C VAL A 176 16.43 6.49 4.93
N LEU A 177 16.75 7.74 4.59
CA LEU A 177 17.90 8.12 3.76
C LEU A 177 19.05 8.57 4.66
N ARG A 178 20.26 8.10 4.37
CA ARG A 178 21.49 8.54 5.05
C ARG A 178 22.58 8.90 4.06
N ASP A 179 23.26 10.01 4.29
CA ASP A 179 24.51 10.37 3.62
C ASP A 179 25.68 9.60 4.26
N LEU A 180 26.47 8.89 3.46
CA LEU A 180 27.57 8.03 3.90
C LEU A 180 28.91 8.79 4.00
N GLY A 181 28.85 10.09 4.32
CA GLY A 181 30.01 10.97 4.34
C GLY A 181 30.45 11.39 2.94
N SER A 182 29.50 11.65 2.05
CA SER A 182 29.79 12.07 0.69
C SER A 182 30.46 13.45 0.61
N THR A 183 31.22 13.69 -0.46
CA THR A 183 31.90 14.98 -0.67
C THR A 183 30.90 16.10 -0.95
N ASN A 184 29.91 15.83 -1.81
CA ASN A 184 28.97 16.85 -2.29
C ASN A 184 27.65 16.88 -1.51
N GLY A 185 27.38 15.88 -0.68
CA GLY A 185 26.18 15.78 0.15
C GLY A 185 24.95 15.32 -0.62
N VAL A 186 23.94 14.93 0.15
CA VAL A 186 22.63 14.54 -0.35
C VAL A 186 21.63 15.67 -0.08
N LYS A 187 20.72 15.93 -1.01
CA LYS A 187 19.58 16.84 -0.79
C LYS A 187 18.25 16.12 -0.94
N VAL A 188 17.29 16.45 -0.09
CA VAL A 188 15.89 16.04 -0.21
C VAL A 188 15.04 17.29 -0.41
N ASN A 189 14.26 17.33 -1.48
CA ASN A 189 13.43 18.49 -1.86
C ASN A 189 14.21 19.82 -1.88
N GLY A 190 15.48 19.76 -2.32
CA GLY A 190 16.39 20.91 -2.38
C GLY A 190 17.17 21.21 -1.09
N THR A 191 16.80 20.65 0.05
CA THR A 191 17.46 20.87 1.35
C THR A 191 18.52 19.79 1.60
N ARG A 192 19.74 20.20 1.97
CA ARG A 192 20.84 19.26 2.29
C ARG A 192 20.56 18.54 3.61
N VAL A 193 20.75 17.23 3.63
CA VAL A 193 20.47 16.36 4.78
C VAL A 193 21.63 15.41 5.05
N GLN A 194 21.81 15.03 6.32
CA GLN A 194 22.72 13.95 6.71
C GLN A 194 21.96 12.64 6.94
N SER A 195 20.77 12.72 7.54
CA SER A 195 19.83 11.62 7.71
C SER A 195 18.42 12.19 7.76
N THR A 196 17.45 11.56 7.09
CA THR A 196 16.04 11.96 7.16
C THR A 196 15.12 10.77 6.85
N ILE A 197 13.90 10.84 7.36
CA ILE A 197 12.79 10.00 6.87
C ILE A 197 12.35 10.58 5.52
N LEU A 198 12.09 9.69 4.56
CA LEU A 198 11.53 10.01 3.25
C LEU A 198 10.04 9.64 3.21
N TYR A 199 9.27 10.47 2.52
CA TYR A 199 7.85 10.28 2.25
C TYR A 199 7.61 10.05 0.75
N ASN A 200 6.45 9.50 0.42
CA ASN A 200 6.04 9.33 -0.96
C ASN A 200 6.08 10.66 -1.73
N GLY A 201 6.72 10.66 -2.90
CA GLY A 201 6.94 11.83 -3.74
C GLY A 201 8.19 12.63 -3.40
N ASP A 202 8.93 12.29 -2.33
CA ASP A 202 10.16 13.02 -1.99
C ASP A 202 11.22 12.86 -3.06
N GLU A 203 11.80 14.00 -3.44
CA GLU A 203 12.84 14.07 -4.44
C GLU A 203 14.23 14.09 -3.81
N ILE A 204 15.05 13.12 -4.17
CA ILE A 204 16.42 12.94 -3.69
C ILE A 204 17.38 13.39 -4.79
N SER A 205 18.20 14.40 -4.50
CA SER A 205 19.24 14.88 -5.41
C SER A 205 20.63 14.45 -4.93
N ILE A 206 21.35 13.73 -5.79
CA ILE A 206 22.72 13.24 -5.56
C ILE A 206 23.54 13.53 -6.83
N GLY A 207 24.55 14.39 -6.70
CA GLY A 207 25.27 14.91 -7.88
C GLY A 207 24.31 15.64 -8.83
N THR A 208 24.29 15.26 -10.11
CA THR A 208 23.34 15.73 -11.12
C THR A 208 22.12 14.81 -11.27
N SER A 209 22.05 13.72 -10.52
CA SER A 209 20.95 12.75 -10.59
C SER A 209 19.83 13.11 -9.63
N ARG A 210 18.60 12.84 -10.07
CA ARG A 210 17.37 13.05 -9.32
C ARG A 210 16.62 11.73 -9.22
N LEU A 211 16.38 11.25 -8.01
CA LEU A 211 15.58 10.07 -7.71
C LEU A 211 14.30 10.51 -6.99
N VAL A 212 13.25 9.71 -7.08
CA VAL A 212 11.99 9.95 -6.36
C VAL A 212 11.63 8.71 -5.55
N LEU A 213 11.23 8.89 -4.30
CA LEU A 213 10.61 7.79 -3.54
C LEU A 213 9.15 7.68 -3.94
N GLU A 214 8.73 6.54 -4.48
CA GLU A 214 7.33 6.26 -4.78
C GLU A 214 6.83 5.07 -3.96
N ALA A 215 5.75 5.30 -3.19
CA ALA A 215 4.91 4.25 -2.65
C ALA A 215 3.73 3.99 -3.64
N PRO A 216 3.27 2.75 -3.81
CA PRO A 216 2.19 2.36 -4.70
C PRO A 216 0.85 2.98 -4.31
#